data_AF-A0A2A2QCQ2-F1
#
_entry.id   AF-A0A2A2QCQ2-F1
#
_cell.length_a   1.000
_cell.length_b   1.000
_cell.length_c   1.000
_cell.angle_alpha   90.00
_cell.angle_beta   90.00
_cell.angle_gamma   90.00
#
_symmetry.space_group_name_H-M   'P 1'
#
loop_
_entity.id
_entity.type
_entity.pdbx_description
1 polymer ?
#
loop_
_entity_poly.entity_id
_entity_poly.type
_entity_poly.pdbx_seq_one_letter_code
_entity_poly.pdbx_strand_id
1 'polypeptide(L)'
;MESPSPEHPEPRPIDRTSLSDAQKKSFQETVDQAREEEVARRQSMPTKLLGWMLIVTLGFDIASAFSGADVSLGGIIFFLPGIAVLRGSQAALRSSTFLLILLAAVGWTQIALTFASVRPLEIGGSWFGYGQLKFWSLGICPNVYFTTAAILAFSAFRKREISFGSPMVKKSGCVVAVIFLPSGVQEAFDLSQNRALKKSFTREIQAARLLAEHRSRPPGTTSITDWIRTFAPMENVSKVSWMTSPGGSNRTYDRESRLGASHSSGRVQRYSEWLRLPSSEWGKLELELILPEAP
;
A
#
# COMPACT_ATOMS: atom_id res chain seq x y z
N MET A 1 32.69 -19.52 -42.32
CA MET A 1 31.89 -20.76 -42.40
C MET A 1 30.83 -20.65 -41.32
N GLU A 2 29.68 -20.06 -41.66
CA GLU A 2 28.53 -19.98 -40.77
C GLU A 2 27.53 -21.05 -41.23
N SER A 3 27.21 -21.97 -40.32
CA SER A 3 26.14 -22.96 -40.53
C SER A 3 24.79 -22.27 -40.34
N PRO A 4 23.88 -22.31 -41.33
CA PRO A 4 22.53 -21.78 -41.13
C PRO A 4 21.71 -22.71 -40.23
N SER A 5 21.07 -22.13 -39.23
CA SER A 5 20.14 -22.79 -38.31
C SER A 5 18.99 -23.47 -39.05
N PRO A 6 18.53 -24.65 -38.58
CA PRO A 6 17.41 -25.35 -39.17
C PRO A 6 16.12 -24.55 -38.95
N GLU A 7 15.47 -24.18 -40.04
CA GLU A 7 14.11 -23.67 -40.06
C GLU A 7 13.19 -24.69 -39.39
N HIS A 8 12.46 -24.26 -38.37
CA HIS A 8 11.36 -25.03 -37.81
C HIS A 8 10.32 -25.24 -38.92
N PRO A 9 9.98 -26.48 -39.29
CA PRO A 9 8.96 -26.71 -40.31
C PRO A 9 7.62 -26.20 -39.79
N GLU A 10 7.04 -25.24 -40.50
CA GLU A 10 5.66 -24.83 -40.29
C GLU A 10 4.74 -26.06 -40.40
N PRO A 11 3.72 -26.19 -39.53
CA PRO A 11 2.75 -27.26 -39.62
C PRO A 11 2.02 -27.13 -40.97
N ARG A 12 2.18 -28.13 -41.84
CA ARG A 12 1.53 -28.16 -43.15
C ARG A 12 0.01 -28.11 -42.95
N PRO A 13 -0.72 -27.26 -43.69
CA PRO A 13 -2.17 -27.26 -43.68
C PRO A 13 -2.66 -28.64 -44.16
N ILE A 14 -3.52 -29.28 -43.36
CA ILE A 14 -4.14 -30.56 -43.72
C ILE A 14 -4.99 -30.34 -44.97
N ASP A 15 -4.65 -31.03 -46.05
CA ASP A 15 -5.34 -30.95 -47.34
C ASP A 15 -6.77 -31.52 -47.20
N ARG A 16 -7.75 -30.62 -47.16
CA ARG A 16 -9.17 -30.93 -46.90
C ARG A 16 -9.84 -31.68 -48.06
N THR A 17 -9.14 -31.89 -49.17
CA THR A 17 -9.69 -32.49 -50.39
C THR A 17 -9.78 -34.02 -50.36
N SER A 18 -9.09 -34.70 -49.44
CA SER A 18 -9.02 -36.18 -49.37
C SER A 18 -9.94 -36.84 -48.34
N LEU A 19 -10.69 -36.08 -47.55
CA LEU A 19 -11.56 -36.60 -46.49
C LEU A 19 -12.95 -36.95 -47.03
N SER A 20 -13.50 -38.11 -46.65
CA SER A 20 -14.90 -38.45 -46.93
C SER A 20 -15.85 -37.48 -46.23
N ASP A 21 -17.06 -37.29 -46.74
CA ASP A 21 -18.02 -36.34 -46.16
C ASP A 21 -18.34 -36.64 -44.68
N ALA A 22 -18.29 -37.92 -44.29
CA ALA A 22 -18.42 -38.34 -42.90
C ALA A 22 -17.20 -37.92 -42.03
N GLN A 23 -15.98 -37.99 -42.56
CA GLN A 23 -14.77 -37.56 -41.87
C GLN A 23 -14.71 -36.03 -41.74
N LYS A 24 -15.09 -35.30 -42.79
CA LYS A 24 -15.23 -33.83 -42.76
C LYS A 24 -16.23 -33.40 -41.69
N LYS A 25 -17.37 -34.07 -41.60
CA LYS A 25 -18.40 -33.78 -40.60
C LYS A 25 -17.91 -34.03 -39.17
N SER A 26 -17.28 -35.17 -38.89
CA SER A 26 -16.75 -35.44 -37.53
C SER A 26 -15.60 -34.51 -37.13
N PHE A 27 -14.75 -34.12 -38.09
CA PHE A 27 -13.68 -33.16 -37.83
C PHE A 27 -14.23 -31.77 -37.54
N GLN A 28 -15.26 -31.35 -38.29
CA GLN A 28 -15.95 -30.08 -38.06
C GLN A 28 -16.63 -30.07 -36.68
N GLU A 29 -17.32 -31.15 -36.29
CA GLU A 29 -17.91 -31.30 -34.96
C GLU A 29 -16.87 -31.25 -33.83
N THR A 30 -15.69 -31.84 -34.04
CA THR A 30 -14.58 -31.80 -33.06
C THR A 30 -14.00 -30.40 -32.94
N VAL A 31 -13.84 -29.68 -34.06
CA VAL A 31 -13.36 -28.29 -34.09
C VAL A 31 -14.39 -27.35 -33.44
N ASP A 32 -15.67 -27.56 -33.71
CA ASP A 32 -16.75 -26.76 -33.14
C ASP A 32 -16.87 -27.01 -31.62
N GLN A 33 -16.76 -28.26 -31.15
CA GLN A 33 -16.66 -28.58 -29.72
C GLN A 33 -15.45 -27.93 -29.05
N ALA A 34 -14.26 -28.04 -29.66
CA ALA A 34 -13.07 -27.40 -29.12
C ALA A 34 -13.21 -25.87 -29.06
N ARG A 35 -13.89 -25.29 -30.06
CA ARG A 35 -14.16 -23.85 -30.12
C ARG A 35 -15.21 -23.43 -29.08
N GLU A 36 -16.24 -24.24 -28.85
CA GLU A 36 -17.24 -24.03 -27.80
C GLU A 36 -16.62 -24.12 -26.40
N GLU A 37 -15.77 -25.12 -26.15
CA GLU A 37 -15.02 -25.25 -24.91
C GLU A 37 -14.06 -24.07 -24.69
N GLU A 38 -13.42 -23.59 -25.77
CA GLU A 38 -12.55 -22.44 -25.68
C GLU A 38 -13.33 -21.13 -25.45
N VAL A 39 -14.50 -20.97 -26.07
CA VAL A 39 -15.42 -19.85 -25.79
C VAL A 39 -15.96 -19.93 -24.37
N ALA A 40 -16.34 -21.11 -23.88
CA ALA A 40 -16.78 -21.33 -22.50
C ALA A 40 -15.66 -21.02 -21.49
N ARG A 41 -14.41 -21.41 -21.77
CA ARG A 41 -13.21 -20.99 -21.01
C ARG A 41 -13.01 -19.47 -21.03
N ARG A 42 -13.19 -18.84 -22.20
CA ARG A 42 -13.13 -17.37 -22.37
C ARG A 42 -14.27 -16.64 -21.66
N GLN A 43 -15.39 -17.31 -21.39
CA GLN A 43 -16.54 -16.76 -20.70
C GLN A 43 -16.72 -17.24 -19.24
N SER A 44 -15.66 -17.77 -18.62
CA SER A 44 -15.74 -18.29 -17.25
C SER A 44 -16.27 -17.23 -16.26
N MET A 45 -17.23 -17.64 -15.43
CA MET A 45 -17.88 -16.78 -14.43
C MET A 45 -16.88 -16.06 -13.50
N PRO A 46 -15.79 -16.70 -13.01
CA PRO A 46 -14.77 -16.00 -12.22
C PRO A 46 -14.06 -14.87 -12.97
N THR A 47 -13.81 -15.02 -14.28
CA THR A 47 -13.20 -13.96 -15.08
C THR A 47 -14.16 -12.79 -15.28
N LYS A 48 -15.46 -13.08 -15.50
CA LYS A 48 -16.49 -12.04 -15.61
C LYS A 48 -16.63 -11.27 -14.29
N LEU A 49 -16.72 -11.97 -13.16
CA LEU A 49 -16.77 -11.34 -11.84
C LEU A 49 -15.54 -10.49 -11.56
N LEU A 50 -14.33 -11.02 -11.80
CA LEU A 50 -13.09 -10.27 -11.63
C LEU A 50 -13.06 -9.00 -12.48
N GLY A 51 -13.41 -9.11 -13.77
CA GLY A 51 -13.43 -7.96 -14.67
C GLY A 51 -14.40 -6.88 -14.21
N TRP A 52 -15.58 -7.26 -13.72
CA TRP A 52 -16.53 -6.31 -13.12
C TRP A 52 -16.04 -5.72 -11.81
N MET A 53 -15.42 -6.51 -10.93
CA MET A 53 -14.79 -6.00 -9.72
C MET A 53 -13.76 -4.91 -10.06
N LEU A 54 -12.83 -5.20 -10.98
CA LEU A 54 -11.83 -4.23 -11.43
C LEU A 54 -12.41 -2.96 -12.07
N ILE A 55 -13.60 -3.01 -12.67
CA ILE A 55 -14.28 -1.83 -13.20
C ILE A 55 -14.95 -1.03 -12.08
N VAL A 56 -15.55 -1.72 -11.10
CA VAL A 56 -16.28 -1.10 -9.99
C VAL A 56 -15.37 -0.27 -9.09
N THR A 57 -14.06 -0.54 -9.04
CA THR A 57 -13.10 0.33 -8.32
C THR A 57 -13.11 1.77 -8.84
N LEU A 58 -13.33 2.00 -10.14
CA LEU A 58 -13.50 3.34 -10.69
C LEU A 58 -14.81 3.99 -10.20
N GLY A 59 -15.88 3.19 -10.07
CA GLY A 59 -17.15 3.66 -9.51
C GLY A 59 -17.02 4.12 -8.06
N PHE A 60 -16.20 3.42 -7.25
CA PHE A 60 -15.89 3.82 -5.89
C PHE A 60 -15.08 5.13 -5.83
N ASP A 61 -14.11 5.32 -6.72
CA ASP A 61 -13.35 6.57 -6.79
C ASP A 61 -14.20 7.76 -7.23
N ILE A 62 -15.10 7.56 -8.20
CA ILE A 62 -16.06 8.58 -8.63
C ILE A 62 -17.02 8.93 -7.48
N ALA A 63 -17.57 7.93 -6.79
CA ALA A 63 -18.45 8.16 -5.64
C ALA A 63 -17.71 8.89 -4.49
N SER A 64 -16.43 8.56 -4.27
CA SER A 64 -15.59 9.21 -3.26
C SER A 64 -15.29 10.66 -3.65
N ALA A 65 -15.07 10.96 -4.92
CA ALA A 65 -14.90 12.32 -5.44
C ALA A 65 -16.12 13.21 -5.15
N PHE A 66 -17.34 12.68 -5.34
CA PHE A 66 -18.57 13.41 -5.02
C PHE A 66 -18.75 13.69 -3.52
N SER A 67 -18.10 12.92 -2.66
CA SER A 67 -18.13 13.10 -1.20
C SER A 67 -17.10 14.11 -0.68
N GLY A 68 -16.31 14.74 -1.56
CA GLY A 68 -15.28 15.70 -1.19
C GLY A 68 -13.98 15.09 -0.66
N ALA A 69 -13.77 13.78 -0.87
CA ALA A 69 -12.48 13.14 -0.65
C ALA A 69 -11.56 13.36 -1.86
N ASP A 70 -10.26 13.55 -1.63
CA ASP A 70 -9.27 13.70 -2.70
C ASP A 70 -9.39 12.54 -3.70
N VAL A 71 -9.55 12.89 -4.98
CA VAL A 71 -9.69 11.91 -6.06
C VAL A 71 -8.36 11.19 -6.25
N SER A 72 -8.29 9.95 -5.79
CA SER A 72 -7.17 9.07 -6.13
C SER A 72 -7.29 8.67 -7.60
N LEU A 73 -6.22 8.86 -8.39
CA LEU A 73 -6.13 8.32 -9.75
C LEU A 73 -6.06 6.78 -9.79
N GLY A 74 -6.13 6.11 -8.63
CA GLY A 74 -5.94 4.67 -8.47
C GLY A 74 -6.98 3.79 -9.19
N GLY A 75 -8.24 4.21 -9.27
CA GLY A 75 -9.33 3.43 -9.87
C GLY A 75 -9.23 3.34 -11.39
N ILE A 76 -8.60 4.32 -12.03
CA ILE A 76 -8.33 4.31 -13.48
C ILE A 76 -7.34 3.18 -13.84
N ILE A 77 -6.39 2.89 -12.94
CA ILE A 77 -5.38 1.84 -13.12
C ILE A 77 -6.04 0.45 -13.25
N PHE A 78 -7.20 0.24 -12.63
CA PHE A 78 -7.92 -1.04 -12.68
C PHE A 78 -9.03 -1.11 -13.74
N PHE A 79 -9.53 0.02 -14.20
CA PHE A 79 -10.61 0.08 -15.20
C PHE A 79 -10.21 -0.53 -16.55
N LEU A 80 -9.10 -0.08 -17.16
CA LEU A 80 -8.65 -0.58 -18.47
C LEU A 80 -8.29 -2.08 -18.43
N PRO A 81 -7.56 -2.58 -17.42
CA PRO A 81 -7.36 -4.01 -17.24
C PRO A 81 -8.68 -4.77 -17.02
N GLY A 82 -9.64 -4.21 -16.28
CA GLY A 82 -10.95 -4.81 -16.05
C GLY A 82 -11.71 -5.10 -17.36
N ILE A 83 -11.77 -4.11 -18.26
CA ILE A 83 -12.38 -4.30 -19.60
C ILE A 83 -11.61 -5.34 -20.40
N ALA A 84 -10.27 -5.30 -20.38
CA ALA A 84 -9.45 -6.27 -21.09
C ALA A 84 -9.63 -7.71 -20.56
N VAL A 85 -9.81 -7.87 -19.24
CA VAL A 85 -10.14 -9.14 -18.58
C VAL A 85 -11.51 -9.65 -19.02
N LEU A 86 -12.53 -8.77 -19.08
CA LEU A 86 -13.87 -9.13 -19.61
C LEU A 86 -13.82 -9.57 -21.08
N ARG A 87 -12.93 -8.96 -21.87
CA ARG A 87 -12.66 -9.36 -23.27
C ARG A 87 -11.82 -10.64 -23.40
N GLY A 88 -11.46 -11.29 -22.29
CA GLY A 88 -10.73 -12.55 -22.27
C GLY A 88 -9.21 -12.43 -22.41
N SER A 89 -8.64 -11.22 -22.26
CA SER A 89 -7.19 -11.01 -22.36
C SER A 89 -6.43 -11.75 -21.27
N GLN A 90 -5.60 -12.71 -21.67
CA GLN A 90 -4.73 -13.46 -20.76
C GLN A 90 -3.61 -12.59 -20.17
N ALA A 91 -3.10 -11.63 -20.95
CA ALA A 91 -2.08 -10.69 -20.50
C ALA A 91 -2.64 -9.78 -19.40
N ALA A 92 -3.85 -9.26 -19.58
CA ALA A 92 -4.52 -8.44 -18.57
C ALA A 92 -4.84 -9.23 -17.30
N LEU A 93 -5.28 -10.49 -17.43
CA LEU A 93 -5.52 -11.34 -16.26
C LEU A 93 -4.24 -11.55 -15.42
N ARG A 94 -3.08 -11.73 -16.09
CA ARG A 94 -1.77 -11.89 -15.45
C ARG A 94 -1.33 -10.62 -14.73
N SER A 95 -1.38 -9.48 -15.40
CA SER A 95 -0.99 -8.20 -14.79
C SER A 95 -1.92 -7.82 -13.64
N SER A 96 -3.25 -7.93 -13.81
CA SER A 96 -4.22 -7.64 -12.76
C SER A 96 -4.03 -8.53 -11.53
N THR A 97 -3.82 -9.83 -11.71
CA THR A 97 -3.62 -10.74 -10.57
C THR A 97 -2.35 -10.42 -9.80
N PHE A 98 -1.27 -10.13 -10.52
CA PHE A 98 -0.03 -9.71 -9.89
C PHE A 98 -0.22 -8.42 -9.06
N LEU A 99 -0.87 -7.41 -9.63
CA LEU A 99 -1.17 -6.16 -8.94
C LEU A 99 -2.08 -6.36 -7.72
N LEU A 100 -3.13 -7.17 -7.85
CA LEU A 100 -4.07 -7.46 -6.76
C LEU A 100 -3.41 -8.18 -5.59
N ILE A 101 -2.59 -9.20 -5.87
CA ILE A 101 -1.82 -9.91 -4.84
C ILE A 101 -0.88 -8.95 -4.12
N LEU A 102 -0.20 -8.08 -4.87
CA LEU A 102 0.75 -7.16 -4.27
C LEU A 102 0.07 -6.08 -3.43
N LEU A 103 -1.01 -5.47 -3.93
CA LEU A 103 -1.78 -4.50 -3.15
C LEU A 103 -2.33 -5.11 -1.86
N ALA A 104 -2.89 -6.33 -1.94
CA ALA A 104 -3.34 -7.06 -0.78
C ALA A 104 -2.18 -7.32 0.20
N ALA A 105 -1.02 -7.78 -0.29
CA ALA A 105 0.14 -8.05 0.54
C ALA A 105 0.67 -6.78 1.24
N VAL A 106 0.78 -5.66 0.51
CA VAL A 106 1.22 -4.37 1.06
C VAL A 106 0.25 -3.90 2.13
N GLY A 107 -1.06 -3.88 1.85
CA GLY A 107 -2.02 -3.39 2.82
C GLY A 107 -2.18 -4.32 4.03
N TRP A 108 -2.13 -5.65 3.87
CA TRP A 108 -2.05 -6.57 5.00
C TRP A 108 -0.77 -6.39 5.81
N THR A 109 0.36 -6.11 5.18
CA THR A 109 1.62 -5.81 5.88
C THR A 109 1.49 -4.52 6.68
N GLN A 110 0.90 -3.46 6.10
CA GLN A 110 0.64 -2.21 6.82
C GLN A 110 -0.31 -2.42 8.01
N ILE A 111 -1.40 -3.17 7.82
CA ILE A 111 -2.33 -3.53 8.90
C ILE A 111 -1.61 -4.32 10.00
N ALA A 112 -0.84 -5.34 9.64
CA ALA A 112 -0.07 -6.15 10.58
C ALA A 112 0.96 -5.31 11.34
N LEU A 113 1.68 -4.41 10.66
CA LEU A 113 2.62 -3.48 11.28
C LEU A 113 1.91 -2.48 12.20
N THR A 114 0.71 -2.04 11.83
CA THR A 114 -0.13 -1.17 12.66
C THR A 114 -0.41 -1.84 14.00
N PHE A 115 -0.92 -3.08 13.96
CA PHE A 115 -1.16 -3.90 15.16
C PHE A 115 0.12 -4.23 15.94
N ALA A 116 1.19 -4.65 15.27
CA ALA A 116 2.45 -5.05 15.91
C ALA A 116 3.20 -3.87 16.54
N SER A 117 3.14 -2.68 15.92
CA SER A 117 3.86 -1.49 16.38
C SER A 117 2.99 -0.56 17.24
N VAL A 118 1.74 -0.94 17.53
CA VAL A 118 0.79 -0.18 18.36
C VAL A 118 0.72 1.28 17.91
N ARG A 119 0.42 1.48 16.62
CA ARG A 119 0.26 2.81 15.99
C ARG A 119 -1.10 2.89 15.28
N PRO A 120 -1.63 4.08 14.96
CA PRO A 120 -2.81 4.21 14.12
C PRO A 120 -2.50 3.86 12.66
N LEU A 121 -3.54 3.59 11.88
CA LEU A 121 -3.43 3.45 10.43
C LEU A 121 -3.39 4.83 9.79
N GLU A 122 -2.32 5.14 9.06
CA GLU A 122 -2.15 6.39 8.33
C GLU A 122 -2.63 6.23 6.88
N ILE A 123 -3.59 7.06 6.46
CA ILE A 123 -4.17 7.08 5.09
C ILE A 123 -4.36 8.54 4.67
N GLY A 124 -3.76 8.95 3.54
CA GLY A 124 -4.01 10.27 2.93
C GLY A 124 -3.70 11.44 3.86
N GLY A 125 -2.61 11.34 4.64
CA GLY A 125 -2.24 12.34 5.65
C GLY A 125 -3.11 12.31 6.92
N SER A 126 -4.17 11.52 6.94
CA SER A 126 -5.00 11.27 8.13
C SER A 126 -4.60 10.01 8.87
N TRP A 127 -4.97 9.89 10.15
CA TRP A 127 -4.76 8.66 10.91
C TRP A 127 -6.02 8.21 11.66
N PHE A 128 -6.22 6.90 11.71
CA PHE A 128 -7.42 6.28 12.27
C PHE A 128 -7.04 5.19 13.28
N GLY A 129 -7.69 5.22 14.44
CA GLY A 129 -7.54 4.18 15.46
C GLY A 129 -8.45 2.98 15.24
N TYR A 130 -8.11 1.83 15.82
CA TYR A 130 -8.84 0.57 15.68
C TYR A 130 -10.35 0.63 16.03
N GLY A 131 -10.71 1.49 16.98
CA GLY A 131 -12.11 1.68 17.38
C GLY A 131 -12.93 2.56 16.44
N GLN A 132 -12.32 3.17 15.43
CA GLN A 132 -13.01 4.08 14.52
C GLN A 132 -13.50 3.33 13.28
N LEU A 133 -14.75 3.60 12.87
CA LEU A 133 -15.33 3.01 11.65
C LEU A 133 -14.44 3.23 10.41
N LYS A 134 -13.79 4.39 10.32
CA LYS A 134 -12.87 4.75 9.22
C LYS A 134 -11.66 3.82 9.11
N PHE A 135 -11.15 3.28 10.21
CA PHE A 135 -10.07 2.28 10.18
C PHE A 135 -10.55 1.01 9.44
N TRP A 136 -11.76 0.56 9.74
CA TRP A 136 -12.34 -0.63 9.13
C TRP A 136 -12.69 -0.38 7.66
N SER A 137 -13.38 0.74 7.37
CA SER A 137 -13.86 1.03 6.02
C SER A 137 -12.77 1.46 5.04
N LEU A 138 -11.72 2.15 5.49
CA LEU A 138 -10.63 2.62 4.63
C LEU A 138 -9.37 1.75 4.72
N GLY A 139 -9.18 1.01 5.81
CA GLY A 139 -8.05 0.10 5.99
C GLY A 139 -8.37 -1.34 5.66
N ILE A 140 -9.29 -1.95 6.42
CA ILE A 140 -9.56 -3.39 6.33
C ILE A 140 -10.38 -3.73 5.08
N CYS A 141 -11.51 -3.06 4.85
CA CYS A 141 -12.43 -3.39 3.76
C CYS A 141 -11.76 -3.37 2.37
N PRO A 142 -10.95 -2.35 2.00
CA PRO A 142 -10.27 -2.36 0.70
C PRO A 142 -9.28 -3.51 0.58
N ASN A 143 -8.58 -3.87 1.66
CA ASN A 143 -7.66 -5.01 1.66
C ASN A 143 -8.38 -6.36 1.52
N VAL A 144 -9.51 -6.53 2.19
CA VAL A 144 -10.37 -7.71 2.02
C VAL A 144 -10.89 -7.79 0.59
N TYR A 145 -11.28 -6.66 0.00
CA TYR A 145 -11.71 -6.58 -1.39
C TYR A 145 -10.61 -7.02 -2.35
N PHE A 146 -9.40 -6.46 -2.25
CA PHE A 146 -8.27 -6.84 -3.11
C PHE A 146 -7.86 -8.30 -2.92
N THR A 147 -7.92 -8.81 -1.69
CA THR A 147 -7.65 -10.23 -1.39
C THR A 147 -8.67 -11.13 -2.07
N THR A 148 -9.95 -10.77 -1.99
CA THR A 148 -11.03 -11.52 -2.65
C THR A 148 -10.87 -11.50 -4.17
N ALA A 149 -10.54 -10.35 -4.74
CA ALA A 149 -10.23 -10.21 -6.16
C ALA A 149 -9.01 -11.06 -6.56
N ALA A 150 -7.95 -11.11 -5.75
CA ALA A 150 -6.78 -11.95 -5.99
C ALA A 150 -7.13 -13.45 -5.97
N ILE A 151 -7.97 -13.90 -5.03
CA ILE A 151 -8.46 -15.29 -4.96
C ILE A 151 -9.27 -15.65 -6.21
N LEU A 152 -10.17 -14.75 -6.65
CA LEU A 152 -10.95 -14.93 -7.87
C LEU A 152 -10.05 -14.98 -9.11
N ALA A 153 -9.00 -14.15 -9.14
CA ALA A 153 -8.07 -14.12 -10.25
C ALA A 153 -7.19 -15.38 -10.29
N PHE A 154 -6.75 -15.89 -9.15
CA PHE A 154 -6.09 -17.21 -9.04
C PHE A 154 -7.01 -18.35 -9.46
N SER A 155 -8.29 -18.28 -9.10
CA SER A 155 -9.31 -19.25 -9.52
C SER A 155 -9.53 -19.21 -11.04
N ALA A 156 -9.55 -18.01 -11.64
CA ALA A 156 -9.61 -17.83 -13.08
C ALA A 156 -8.36 -18.37 -13.79
N PHE A 157 -7.18 -18.22 -13.18
CA PHE A 157 -5.94 -18.84 -13.65
C PHE A 157 -6.01 -20.35 -13.69
N ARG A 158 -6.42 -20.96 -12.58
CA ARG A 158 -6.55 -22.41 -12.46
C ARG A 158 -7.54 -22.99 -13.46
N LYS A 159 -8.70 -22.36 -13.65
CA LYS A 159 -9.70 -22.84 -14.62
C LYS A 159 -9.24 -22.74 -16.08
N ARG A 160 -8.35 -21.80 -16.39
CA ARG A 160 -7.85 -21.55 -17.76
C ARG A 160 -6.49 -22.19 -18.05
N GLU A 161 -5.88 -22.89 -17.08
CA GLU A 161 -4.54 -23.48 -17.19
C GLU A 161 -3.46 -22.48 -17.66
N ILE A 162 -3.65 -21.20 -17.38
CA ILE A 162 -2.71 -20.18 -17.84
C ILE A 162 -1.50 -20.20 -16.91
N SER A 163 -0.31 -20.49 -17.45
CA SER A 163 0.93 -20.37 -16.68
C SER A 163 1.15 -18.93 -16.21
N PHE A 164 1.42 -18.76 -14.92
CA PHE A 164 1.64 -17.46 -14.28
C PHE A 164 3.02 -16.87 -14.62
N GLY A 165 4.02 -17.71 -14.92
CA GLY A 165 5.41 -17.32 -15.13
C GLY A 165 5.71 -16.67 -16.48
N SER A 166 4.99 -15.61 -16.86
CA SER A 166 5.28 -14.88 -18.10
C SER A 166 6.37 -13.80 -17.90
N PRO A 167 7.14 -13.44 -18.95
CA PRO A 167 8.07 -12.30 -18.90
C PRO A 167 7.40 -10.99 -18.47
N MET A 168 6.11 -10.85 -18.77
CA MET A 168 5.31 -9.67 -18.41
C MET A 168 5.08 -9.59 -16.89
N VAL A 169 4.78 -10.72 -16.23
CA VAL A 169 4.66 -10.79 -14.76
C VAL A 169 6.00 -10.48 -14.09
N LYS A 170 7.11 -10.96 -14.65
CA LYS A 170 8.46 -10.62 -14.14
C LYS A 170 8.75 -9.12 -14.26
N LYS A 171 8.44 -8.50 -15.41
CA LYS A 171 8.62 -7.05 -15.62
C LYS A 171 7.73 -6.21 -14.68
N SER A 172 6.46 -6.56 -14.56
CA SER A 172 5.54 -5.92 -13.61
C SER A 172 6.04 -6.10 -12.17
N GLY A 173 6.56 -7.28 -11.82
CA GLY A 173 7.18 -7.53 -10.53
C GLY A 173 8.39 -6.66 -10.24
N CYS A 174 9.28 -6.46 -11.21
CA CYS A 174 10.42 -5.55 -11.05
C CYS A 174 9.98 -4.10 -10.85
N VAL A 175 9.04 -3.60 -11.66
CA VAL A 175 8.54 -2.21 -11.54
C VAL A 175 7.94 -1.97 -10.16
N VAL A 176 7.13 -2.92 -9.69
CA VAL A 176 6.47 -2.77 -8.40
C VAL A 176 7.45 -2.98 -7.23
N ALA A 177 8.39 -3.92 -7.33
CA ALA A 177 9.47 -4.05 -6.37
C ALA A 177 10.27 -2.74 -6.24
N VAL A 178 10.60 -2.08 -7.35
CA VAL A 178 11.29 -0.79 -7.34
C VAL A 178 10.46 0.32 -6.68
N ILE A 179 9.14 0.31 -6.83
CA ILE A 179 8.27 1.33 -6.21
C ILE A 179 8.12 1.09 -4.71
N PHE A 180 7.97 -0.16 -4.27
CA PHE A 180 7.58 -0.48 -2.89
C PHE A 180 8.73 -0.92 -1.96
N LEU A 181 9.84 -1.47 -2.47
CA LEU A 181 11.00 -1.80 -1.62
C LEU A 181 11.55 -0.55 -0.90
N PRO A 182 11.77 0.59 -1.58
CA PRO A 182 12.34 1.77 -0.93
C PRO A 182 11.49 2.25 0.25
N SER A 183 10.16 2.19 0.14
CA SER A 183 9.24 2.57 1.20
C SER A 183 9.39 1.68 2.45
N GLY A 184 9.45 0.36 2.26
CA GLY A 184 9.61 -0.58 3.36
C GLY A 184 11.00 -0.51 4.02
N VAL A 185 12.06 -0.29 3.22
CA VAL A 185 13.43 -0.11 3.73
C VAL A 185 13.55 1.19 4.52
N GLN A 186 12.98 2.28 4.03
CA GLN A 186 12.97 3.56 4.73
C GLN A 186 12.26 3.44 6.08
N GLU A 187 11.10 2.80 6.12
CA GLU A 187 10.34 2.61 7.35
C GLU A 187 11.09 1.73 8.38
N ALA A 188 11.74 0.66 7.92
CA ALA A 188 12.57 -0.17 8.78
C ALA A 188 13.78 0.60 9.34
N PHE A 189 14.40 1.44 8.51
CA PHE A 189 15.51 2.30 8.92
C PHE A 189 15.05 3.34 9.95
N ASP A 190 13.94 4.03 9.71
CA ASP A 190 13.36 5.02 10.63
C ASP A 190 12.99 4.37 11.98
N LEU A 191 12.42 3.16 11.98
CA LEU A 191 12.15 2.39 13.20
C LEU A 191 13.45 2.05 13.96
N SER A 192 14.51 1.68 13.25
CA SER A 192 15.80 1.38 13.87
C SER A 192 16.44 2.63 14.49
N GLN A 193 16.39 3.77 13.80
CA GLN A 193 16.89 5.05 14.29
C GLN A 193 16.08 5.54 15.50
N ASN A 194 14.75 5.49 15.43
CA ASN A 194 13.88 5.85 16.55
C ASN A 194 14.18 5.01 17.79
N ARG A 195 14.44 3.71 17.64
CA ARG A 195 14.83 2.84 18.77
C ARG A 195 16.18 3.24 19.37
N ALA A 196 17.15 3.61 18.55
CA ALA A 196 18.45 4.09 19.01
C ALA A 196 18.31 5.42 19.77
N LEU A 197 17.62 6.39 19.18
CA LEU A 197 17.31 7.68 19.81
C LEU A 197 16.55 7.53 21.12
N LYS A 198 15.58 6.62 21.17
CA LYS A 198 14.81 6.32 22.39
C LYS A 198 15.69 5.88 23.55
N LYS A 199 16.75 5.13 23.28
CA LYS A 199 17.71 4.70 24.32
C LYS A 199 18.57 5.87 24.78
N SER A 200 19.11 6.65 23.85
CA SER A 200 20.03 7.76 24.17
C SER A 200 19.36 8.97 24.83
N PHE A 201 18.11 9.27 24.49
CA PHE A 201 17.37 10.47 24.96
C PHE A 201 16.15 10.11 25.80
N THR A 202 16.30 9.12 26.68
CA THR A 202 15.19 8.57 27.49
C THR A 202 14.52 9.66 28.33
N ARG A 203 15.28 10.59 28.92
CA ARG A 203 14.76 11.62 29.81
C ARG A 203 13.91 12.65 29.06
N GLU A 204 14.42 13.13 27.93
CA GLU A 204 13.78 14.11 27.06
C GLU A 204 12.47 13.55 26.49
N ILE A 205 12.51 12.30 26.02
CA ILE A 205 11.34 11.61 25.47
C ILE A 205 10.30 11.34 26.56
N GLN A 206 10.71 10.92 27.76
CA GLN A 206 9.77 10.72 28.87
C GLN A 206 9.10 12.03 29.31
N ALA A 207 9.87 13.12 29.42
CA ALA A 207 9.32 14.44 29.73
C ALA A 207 8.28 14.88 28.68
N ALA A 208 8.57 14.66 27.39
CA ALA A 208 7.66 14.97 26.30
C ALA A 208 6.39 14.12 26.31
N ARG A 209 6.50 12.82 26.62
CA ARG A 209 5.33 11.95 26.80
C ARG A 209 4.44 12.41 27.95
N LEU A 210 5.03 12.73 29.10
CA LEU A 210 4.27 13.17 30.27
C LEU A 210 3.49 14.45 29.98
N LEU A 211 4.13 15.43 29.33
CA LEU A 211 3.48 16.67 28.93
C LEU A 211 2.39 16.46 27.86
N ALA A 212 2.63 15.59 26.88
CA ALA A 212 1.64 15.21 25.88
C ALA A 212 0.41 14.55 26.53
N GLU A 213 0.64 13.64 27.48
CA GLU A 213 -0.42 12.94 28.20
C GLU A 213 -1.22 13.91 29.09
N HIS A 214 -0.56 14.81 29.83
CA HIS A 214 -1.24 15.81 30.66
C HIS A 214 -2.10 16.76 29.83
N ARG A 215 -1.61 17.21 28.67
CA ARG A 215 -2.37 18.05 27.74
C ARG A 215 -3.63 17.36 27.23
N SER A 216 -3.60 16.03 27.12
CA SER A 216 -4.72 15.23 26.60
C SER A 216 -5.82 14.92 27.62
N ARG A 217 -5.63 15.21 28.91
CA ARG A 217 -6.62 14.97 29.97
C ARG A 217 -7.47 16.21 30.23
N PRO A 218 -8.81 16.13 30.29
CA PRO A 218 -9.64 17.25 30.72
C PRO A 218 -9.44 17.57 32.22
N PRO A 219 -9.39 18.84 32.65
CA PRO A 219 -9.37 20.07 31.85
C PRO A 219 -7.92 20.34 31.44
N GLY A 220 -7.52 20.05 30.20
CA GLY A 220 -6.09 20.03 29.83
C GLY A 220 -5.47 21.42 29.93
N THR A 221 -4.80 21.71 31.04
CA THR A 221 -4.24 23.05 31.34
C THR A 221 -2.78 23.20 30.95
N THR A 222 -2.14 22.18 30.37
CA THR A 222 -0.72 22.23 29.99
C THR A 222 -0.52 23.29 28.90
N SER A 223 -0.08 24.45 29.35
CA SER A 223 0.13 25.65 28.54
C SER A 223 1.45 25.54 27.81
N ILE A 224 1.66 26.36 26.77
CA ILE A 224 2.96 26.44 26.10
C ILE A 224 4.11 26.74 27.08
N THR A 225 3.81 27.45 28.17
CA THR A 225 4.74 27.78 29.27
C THR A 225 5.31 26.54 29.95
N ASP A 226 4.51 25.48 30.09
CA ASP A 226 4.95 24.23 30.73
C ASP A 226 5.93 23.45 29.83
N TRP A 227 5.70 23.48 28.51
CA TRP A 227 6.63 22.94 27.51
C TRP A 227 7.95 23.71 27.54
N ILE A 228 7.89 25.04 27.57
CA ILE A 228 9.10 25.88 27.64
C ILE A 228 9.88 25.62 28.92
N ARG A 229 9.21 25.60 30.09
CA ARG A 229 9.88 25.34 31.37
C ARG A 229 10.59 23.98 31.39
N THR A 230 9.99 22.99 30.73
CA THR A 230 10.52 21.62 30.72
C THR A 230 11.68 21.46 29.74
N PHE A 231 11.60 22.04 28.53
CA PHE A 231 12.58 21.83 27.46
C PHE A 231 13.65 22.93 27.33
N ALA A 232 13.42 24.13 27.85
CA ALA A 232 14.44 25.18 27.90
C ALA A 232 15.78 24.72 28.53
N PRO A 233 15.80 23.96 29.64
CA PRO A 233 17.06 23.46 30.22
C PRO A 233 17.65 22.23 29.50
N MET A 234 16.98 21.66 28.50
CA MET A 234 17.40 20.42 27.83
C MET A 234 18.16 20.72 26.54
N GLU A 235 19.47 20.96 26.62
CA GLU A 235 20.32 21.37 25.46
C GLU A 235 20.24 20.45 24.24
N ASN A 236 19.82 19.20 24.40
CA ASN A 236 19.68 18.27 23.29
C ASN A 236 18.34 18.34 22.55
N VAL A 237 17.40 19.18 22.97
CA VAL A 237 16.07 19.32 22.36
C VAL A 237 15.98 20.62 21.57
N SER A 238 15.91 20.51 20.24
CA SER A 238 15.69 21.66 19.35
C SER A 238 14.20 22.02 19.27
N LYS A 239 13.34 21.02 19.10
CA LYS A 239 11.91 21.23 18.88
C LYS A 239 11.09 20.08 19.42
N VAL A 240 9.90 20.39 19.92
CA VAL A 240 8.89 19.40 20.27
C VAL A 240 7.54 19.79 19.69
N SER A 241 6.91 18.83 19.02
CA SER A 241 5.57 18.94 18.47
C SER A 241 4.67 17.83 18.98
N TRP A 242 3.42 18.19 19.24
CA TRP A 242 2.36 17.27 19.62
C TRP A 242 1.17 17.46 18.69
N MET A 243 0.72 16.38 18.04
CA MET A 243 -0.36 16.44 17.06
C MET A 243 -1.47 15.47 17.45
N THR A 244 -2.70 15.95 17.57
CA THR A 244 -3.90 15.12 17.80
C THR A 244 -4.76 14.96 16.55
N SER A 245 -4.53 15.76 15.51
CA SER A 245 -5.24 15.68 14.25
C SER A 245 -4.35 15.91 13.02
N PRO A 246 -4.73 15.34 11.86
CA PRO A 246 -4.07 15.57 10.56
C PRO A 246 -3.96 17.06 10.24
N GLY A 247 -2.78 17.52 9.83
CA GLY A 247 -2.53 18.94 9.51
C GLY A 247 -2.62 19.91 10.70
N GLY A 248 -2.98 19.44 11.89
CA GLY A 248 -3.03 20.24 13.11
C GLY A 248 -1.63 20.49 13.65
N SER A 249 -0.97 21.58 13.23
CA SER A 249 0.29 21.98 13.83
C SER A 249 0.04 22.64 15.19
N ASN A 250 0.15 21.89 16.29
CA ASN A 250 0.29 22.47 17.62
C ASN A 250 1.79 22.57 17.95
N ARG A 251 2.48 23.58 17.40
CA ARG A 251 3.87 23.88 17.78
C ARG A 251 3.90 24.12 19.30
N THR A 252 4.69 23.33 20.04
CA THR A 252 4.61 23.31 21.51
C THR A 252 5.93 23.68 22.19
N TYR A 253 7.08 23.48 21.56
CA TYR A 253 8.33 24.16 21.90
C TYR A 253 9.25 24.22 20.67
N ASP A 254 9.90 25.36 20.45
CA ASP A 254 10.84 25.59 19.34
C ASP A 254 11.96 26.49 19.86
N ARG A 255 13.18 25.96 19.92
CA ARG A 255 14.34 26.65 20.48
C ARG A 255 14.81 27.79 19.59
N GLU A 256 14.85 27.62 18.27
CA GLU A 256 15.36 28.64 17.34
C GLU A 256 14.48 29.89 17.38
N SER A 257 13.16 29.70 17.44
CA SER A 257 12.20 30.81 17.60
C SER A 257 12.37 31.59 18.91
N ARG A 258 12.99 30.97 19.93
CA ARG A 258 13.13 31.50 21.29
C ARG A 258 14.47 32.18 21.53
N LEU A 259 15.55 31.59 21.03
CA LEU A 259 16.92 32.04 21.30
C LEU A 259 17.51 32.89 20.16
N GLY A 260 16.77 33.09 19.06
CA GLY A 260 17.10 34.07 18.02
C GLY A 260 18.31 33.76 17.14
N ALA A 261 18.99 32.64 17.38
CA ALA A 261 20.07 32.12 16.54
C ALA A 261 20.13 30.59 16.63
N SER A 262 20.53 29.94 15.53
CA SER A 262 20.77 28.50 15.46
C SER A 262 21.97 28.13 16.33
N HIS A 263 21.72 27.83 17.61
CA HIS A 263 22.74 27.42 18.58
C HIS A 263 23.01 25.91 18.55
N SER A 264 22.50 25.16 17.57
CA SER A 264 22.83 23.73 17.44
C SER A 264 24.09 23.54 16.61
N SER A 265 25.24 23.38 17.27
CA SER A 265 26.48 22.92 16.61
C SER A 265 26.43 21.44 16.17
N GLY A 266 25.44 20.68 16.67
CA GLY A 266 25.29 19.25 16.41
C GLY A 266 24.30 18.90 15.29
N ARG A 267 24.44 17.68 14.76
CA ARG A 267 23.51 17.10 13.78
C ARG A 267 22.13 16.89 14.41
N VAL A 268 21.09 17.48 13.81
CA VAL A 268 19.70 17.30 14.24
C VAL A 268 19.13 15.99 13.68
N GLN A 269 18.49 15.20 14.53
CA GLN A 269 17.80 13.96 14.17
C GLN A 269 16.36 13.98 14.70
N ARG A 270 15.43 13.51 13.88
CA ARG A 270 14.00 13.51 14.22
C ARG A 270 13.62 12.19 14.90
N TYR A 271 13.06 12.29 16.10
CA TYR A 271 12.37 11.21 16.78
C TYR A 271 10.87 11.37 16.59
N SER A 272 10.16 10.27 16.33
CA SER A 272 8.69 10.28 16.28
C SER A 272 8.10 9.05 16.96
N GLU A 273 6.98 9.26 17.67
CA GLU A 273 6.27 8.21 18.35
C GLU A 273 4.76 8.47 18.36
N TRP A 274 4.00 7.38 18.22
CA TRP A 274 2.56 7.37 18.40
C TRP A 274 2.21 7.06 19.86
N LEU A 275 1.39 7.91 20.46
CA LEU A 275 0.91 7.75 21.83
C LEU A 275 -0.60 7.52 21.82
N ARG A 276 -1.04 6.54 22.60
CA ARG A 276 -2.45 6.28 22.86
C ARG A 276 -2.90 7.18 24.01
N LEU A 277 -3.92 8.00 23.76
CA LEU A 277 -4.44 8.92 24.76
C LEU A 277 -5.43 8.24 25.71
N PRO A 278 -5.66 8.79 26.92
CA PRO A 278 -6.70 8.30 27.84
C PRO A 278 -8.10 8.30 27.21
N SER A 279 -8.37 9.23 26.29
CA SER A 279 -9.60 9.29 25.48
C SER A 279 -9.74 8.13 24.48
N SER A 280 -8.77 7.21 24.39
CA SER A 280 -8.67 6.22 23.31
C SER A 280 -8.48 6.82 21.92
N GLU A 281 -8.02 8.06 21.82
CA GLU A 281 -7.54 8.65 20.57
C GLU A 281 -6.03 8.44 20.40
N TRP A 282 -5.53 8.75 19.21
CA TRP A 282 -4.11 8.69 18.90
C TRP A 282 -3.57 10.11 18.72
N GLY A 283 -2.41 10.36 19.29
CA GLY A 283 -1.63 11.55 18.96
C GLY A 283 -0.18 11.19 18.64
N LYS A 284 0.44 12.05 17.84
CA LYS A 284 1.81 11.91 17.39
C LYS A 284 2.69 12.89 18.18
N LEU A 285 3.70 12.35 18.83
CA LEU A 285 4.77 13.11 19.45
C LEU A 285 5.97 13.11 18.49
N GLU A 286 6.50 14.29 18.18
CA GLU A 286 7.74 14.39 17.41
C GLU A 286 8.73 15.32 18.13
N LEU A 287 9.98 14.89 18.18
CA LEU A 287 11.09 15.65 18.75
C LEU A 287 12.17 15.82 17.69
N GLU A 288 12.76 17.01 17.61
CA GLU A 288 14.01 17.25 16.91
C GLU A 288 15.12 17.29 17.97
N LEU A 289 15.97 16.27 17.97
CA LEU A 289 17.02 16.04 18.95
C LEU A 289 18.38 16.36 18.33
N ILE A 290 19.22 17.07 19.07
CA ILE A 290 20.59 17.39 18.68
C ILE A 290 21.46 16.23 19.18
N LEU A 291 22.15 15.57 18.26
CA LEU A 291 23.08 14.51 18.63
C LEU A 291 24.31 15.14 19.29
N PRO A 292 24.83 14.52 20.37
CA PRO A 292 26.12 14.92 20.92
C PRO A 292 27.19 14.76 19.82
N GLU A 293 28.08 15.73 19.71
CA GLU A 293 29.25 15.62 18.82
C GLU A 293 30.02 14.35 19.18
N ALA A 294 30.39 13.56 18.17
CA ALA A 294 31.17 12.35 18.40
C ALA A 294 32.52 12.75 19.03
N PRO A 295 32.98 12.05 20.08
CA PRO A 295 34.27 12.33 20.70
C PRO A 295 35.45 12.08 19.75
#